data_AF-A0A2V5QK66-F1
#
_entry.id   AF-A0A2V5QK66-F1
#
_cell.length_a   1.000
_cell.length_b   1.000
_cell.length_c   1.000
_cell.angle_alpha   90.00
_cell.angle_beta   90.00
_cell.angle_gamma   90.00
#
_symmetry.space_group_name_H-M   'P 1'
#
loop_
_entity.id
_entity.type
_entity.pdbx_description
1 polymer ?
#
loop_
_entity_poly.entity_id
_entity_poly.type
_entity_poly.pdbx_seq_one_letter_code
_entity_poly.pdbx_strand_id
1 'polypeptide(L)'
;MNNTRLVHTHGSHKTVWFGLLGTVIVIVGSILFAYSQTQKKEAEKMNPTKPVPNDAELQKQLTKDQYRVTREGATETPFQNAYWDNHKDGIYVNIITGEPLFTSKDKFDSGTGWPCFTEPMSKDKVVEKRDSSYGMERTEVRAKTSDSHLGHVFDDGPAPSHQRYCINSAALRFIPVEKLKEEGYGQYLSLFQSAQGGEQQTQSK
;
A
#
# COMPACT_ATOMS: atom_id res chain seq x y z
N MET A 1 -9.47 65.07 60.47
CA MET A 1 -10.24 64.44 59.36
C MET A 1 -9.23 63.91 58.35
N ASN A 2 -9.32 62.61 58.02
CA ASN A 2 -8.90 61.95 56.77
C ASN A 2 -8.35 60.53 57.05
N ASN A 3 -9.24 59.54 57.00
CA ASN A 3 -8.89 58.13 56.86
C ASN A 3 -8.76 57.81 55.37
N THR A 4 -7.55 57.52 54.92
CA THR A 4 -7.30 57.04 53.55
C THR A 4 -7.64 55.54 53.48
N ARG A 5 -8.75 55.21 52.84
CA ARG A 5 -9.18 53.83 52.59
C ARG A 5 -8.51 53.33 51.31
N LEU A 6 -7.58 52.38 51.44
CA LEU A 6 -7.02 51.65 50.31
C LEU A 6 -8.11 50.74 49.70
N VAL A 7 -8.50 51.01 48.46
CA VAL A 7 -9.42 50.16 47.70
C VAL A 7 -8.58 49.09 47.00
N HIS A 8 -8.69 47.86 47.50
CA HIS A 8 -8.07 46.70 46.88
C HIS A 8 -8.89 46.31 45.64
N THR A 9 -8.34 46.44 44.44
CA THR A 9 -8.96 45.95 43.22
C THR A 9 -8.82 44.42 43.17
N HIS A 10 -9.95 43.73 43.01
CA HIS A 10 -9.99 42.27 42.86
C HIS A 10 -9.72 41.93 41.38
N GLY A 11 -8.57 41.32 41.09
CA GLY A 11 -8.23 40.83 39.76
C GLY A 11 -9.17 39.69 39.34
N SER A 12 -9.77 39.80 38.15
CA SER A 12 -10.73 38.81 37.63
C SER A 12 -10.04 37.50 37.26
N HIS A 13 -10.27 36.44 38.04
CA HIS A 13 -9.77 35.08 37.80
C HIS A 13 -10.19 34.47 36.45
N LYS A 14 -11.19 35.05 35.76
CA LYS A 14 -11.75 34.49 34.52
C LYS A 14 -10.80 34.64 33.32
N THR A 15 -10.03 35.73 33.22
CA THR A 15 -9.08 35.94 32.11
C THR A 15 -7.86 35.03 32.19
N VAL A 16 -7.41 34.67 33.40
CA VAL A 16 -6.33 33.71 33.63
C VAL A 16 -6.76 32.30 33.20
N TRP A 17 -8.02 31.93 33.44
CA TRP A 17 -8.55 30.60 33.09
C TRP A 17 -8.71 30.39 31.57
N PHE A 18 -9.16 31.40 30.83
CA PHE A 18 -9.21 31.32 29.35
C PHE A 18 -7.82 31.25 28.72
N GLY A 19 -6.82 31.96 29.28
CA GLY A 19 -5.43 31.86 28.83
C GLY A 19 -4.81 30.47 29.08
N LEU A 20 -5.08 29.88 30.25
CA LEU A 20 -4.64 28.52 30.59
C LEU A 20 -5.30 27.43 29.75
N LEU A 21 -6.59 27.58 29.41
CA LEU A 21 -7.28 26.62 28.54
C LEU A 21 -6.73 26.67 27.11
N GLY A 22 -6.45 27.87 26.59
CA GLY A 22 -5.85 28.04 25.26
C GLY A 22 -4.46 27.44 25.15
N THR A 23 -3.61 27.60 26.17
CA THR A 23 -2.26 27.01 26.17
C THR A 23 -2.28 25.49 26.25
N VAL A 24 -3.19 24.89 27.02
CA VAL A 24 -3.35 23.42 27.08
C VAL A 24 -3.74 22.86 25.71
N ILE A 25 -4.68 23.49 24.99
CA ILE A 25 -5.09 23.05 23.65
C ILE A 25 -3.91 23.08 22.66
N VAL A 26 -3.10 24.15 22.70
CA VAL A 26 -1.92 24.27 21.82
C VAL A 26 -0.87 23.22 22.14
N ILE A 27 -0.62 22.95 23.43
CA ILE A 27 0.33 21.92 23.87
C ILE A 27 -0.15 20.52 23.41
N VAL A 28 -1.40 20.18 23.66
CA VAL A 28 -1.97 18.89 23.24
C VAL A 28 -1.94 18.76 21.71
N GLY A 29 -2.32 19.81 20.97
CA GLY A 29 -2.24 19.82 19.51
C GLY A 29 -0.81 19.64 18.98
N SER A 30 0.17 20.26 19.63
CA SER A 30 1.59 20.14 19.26
C SER A 30 2.13 18.73 19.51
N ILE A 31 1.75 18.11 20.64
CA ILE A 31 2.11 16.72 20.97
C ILE A 31 1.47 15.75 19.97
N LEU A 32 0.18 15.91 19.67
CA LEU A 32 -0.52 15.08 18.68
C LEU A 32 0.07 15.23 17.28
N PHE A 33 0.42 16.46 16.87
CA PHE A 33 1.08 16.71 15.60
C PHE A 33 2.46 16.04 15.54
N ALA A 34 3.30 16.21 16.55
CA ALA A 34 4.61 15.55 16.63
C ALA A 34 4.51 14.02 16.64
N TYR A 35 3.51 13.47 17.33
CA TYR A 35 3.20 12.04 17.30
C TYR A 35 2.81 11.59 15.87
N SER A 36 1.92 12.32 15.19
CA SER A 36 1.53 12.01 13.81
C SER A 36 2.71 12.06 12.83
N GLN A 37 3.64 13.00 13.01
CA GLN A 37 4.83 13.14 12.17
C GLN A 37 5.80 11.98 12.39
N THR A 38 5.98 11.56 13.64
CA THR A 38 6.78 10.38 13.98
C THR A 38 6.19 9.13 13.34
N GLN A 39 4.88 8.94 13.45
CA GLN A 39 4.17 7.80 12.84
C GLN A 39 4.31 7.80 11.32
N LYS A 40 4.15 8.96 10.66
CA LYS A 40 4.32 9.08 9.21
C LYS A 40 5.75 8.74 8.77
N LYS A 41 6.76 9.22 9.48
CA LYS A 41 8.18 8.99 9.16
C LYS A 41 8.59 7.52 9.37
N GLU A 42 8.08 6.87 10.40
CA GLU A 42 8.27 5.43 10.62
C GLU A 42 7.56 4.61 9.54
N ALA A 43 6.35 4.99 9.12
CA ALA A 43 5.64 4.34 8.02
C ALA A 43 6.34 4.52 6.66
N GLU A 44 6.91 5.71 6.39
CA GLU A 44 7.69 5.97 5.16
C GLU A 44 8.98 5.14 5.12
N LYS A 45 9.66 4.92 6.26
CA LYS A 45 10.78 3.98 6.33
C LYS A 45 10.37 2.53 6.04
N MET A 46 9.11 2.18 6.32
CA MET A 46 8.53 0.86 6.08
C MET A 46 7.90 0.71 4.69
N ASN A 47 8.15 1.58 3.71
CA ASN A 47 7.77 1.27 2.33
C ASN A 47 8.92 1.62 1.40
N PRO A 48 9.78 0.64 1.01
CA PRO A 48 10.98 0.90 0.23
C PRO A 48 10.60 1.10 -1.25
N THR A 49 9.84 2.15 -1.53
CA THR A 49 9.60 2.59 -2.90
C THR A 49 10.84 3.35 -3.38
N LYS A 50 11.52 2.77 -4.37
CA LYS A 50 12.72 3.33 -5.00
C LYS A 50 12.34 4.33 -6.10
N PRO A 51 13.18 5.34 -6.36
CA PRO A 51 13.03 6.17 -7.55
C PRO A 51 13.11 5.30 -8.82
N VAL A 52 12.40 5.70 -9.87
CA VAL A 52 12.39 4.99 -11.15
C VAL A 52 13.74 5.24 -11.85
N PRO A 53 14.58 4.21 -12.08
CA PRO A 53 15.83 4.35 -12.81
C PRO A 53 15.58 4.70 -14.28
N ASN A 54 16.61 5.20 -14.97
CA ASN A 54 16.53 5.40 -16.42
C ASN A 54 16.62 4.06 -17.17
N ASP A 55 16.25 4.04 -18.46
CA ASP A 55 16.19 2.80 -19.24
C ASP A 55 17.55 2.08 -19.34
N ALA A 56 18.68 2.80 -19.39
CA ALA A 56 20.00 2.19 -19.45
C ALA A 56 20.39 1.48 -18.14
N GLU A 57 19.91 1.98 -17.00
CA GLU A 57 20.05 1.32 -15.70
C GLU A 57 19.11 0.12 -15.61
N LEU A 58 17.87 0.27 -16.06
CA LEU A 58 16.88 -0.81 -16.08
C LEU A 58 17.34 -2.01 -16.91
N GLN A 59 17.94 -1.79 -18.09
CA GLN A 59 18.50 -2.89 -18.90
C GLN A 59 19.64 -3.65 -18.22
N LYS A 60 20.32 -3.05 -17.24
CA LYS A 60 21.37 -3.70 -16.44
C LYS A 60 20.81 -4.44 -15.23
N GLN A 61 19.73 -3.91 -14.64
CA GLN A 61 19.12 -4.44 -13.41
C GLN A 61 18.09 -5.53 -13.67
N LEU A 62 17.35 -5.42 -14.77
CA LEU A 62 16.28 -6.34 -15.13
C LEU A 62 16.78 -7.42 -16.07
N THR A 63 16.18 -8.61 -15.98
CA THR A 63 16.30 -9.60 -17.05
C THR A 63 15.64 -9.08 -18.33
N LYS A 64 15.97 -9.69 -19.47
CA LYS A 64 15.39 -9.31 -20.77
C LYS A 64 13.86 -9.34 -20.74
N ASP A 65 13.26 -10.40 -20.21
CA ASP A 65 11.79 -10.52 -20.18
C ASP A 65 11.15 -9.51 -19.22
N GLN A 66 11.75 -9.27 -18.05
CA GLN A 66 11.28 -8.22 -17.13
C GLN A 66 11.32 -6.84 -17.79
N TYR A 67 12.39 -6.51 -18.52
CA TYR A 67 12.48 -5.24 -19.24
C TYR A 67 11.43 -5.15 -20.36
N ARG A 68 11.33 -6.17 -21.22
CA ARG A 68 10.36 -6.20 -22.33
C ARG A 68 8.93 -6.10 -21.83
N VAL A 69 8.58 -6.83 -20.78
CA VAL A 69 7.24 -6.75 -20.16
C VAL A 69 7.02 -5.35 -19.59
N THR A 70 7.88 -4.90 -18.66
CA THR A 70 7.61 -3.67 -17.91
C THR A 70 7.74 -2.38 -18.72
N ARG A 71 8.60 -2.34 -19.74
CA ARG A 71 8.92 -1.12 -20.51
C ARG A 71 8.35 -1.15 -21.93
N GLU A 72 8.34 -2.31 -22.58
CA GLU A 72 7.91 -2.44 -23.99
C GLU A 72 6.47 -2.98 -24.12
N GLY A 73 5.80 -3.29 -23.01
CA GLY A 73 4.41 -3.78 -23.04
C GLY A 73 4.29 -5.22 -23.54
N ALA A 74 5.37 -6.00 -23.48
CA ALA A 74 5.31 -7.42 -23.82
C ALA A 74 4.47 -8.21 -22.81
N THR A 75 4.04 -9.40 -23.21
CA THR A 75 3.36 -10.38 -22.35
C THR A 75 4.20 -11.64 -22.26
N GLU A 76 4.44 -12.14 -21.05
CA GLU A 76 5.19 -13.38 -20.81
C GLU A 76 4.39 -14.61 -21.23
N THR A 77 5.06 -15.75 -21.38
CA THR A 77 4.41 -17.00 -21.83
C THR A 77 3.52 -17.58 -20.71
N PRO A 78 2.27 -18.00 -21.01
CA PRO A 78 1.39 -18.60 -20.02
C PRO A 78 1.98 -19.91 -19.48
N PHE A 79 1.77 -20.19 -18.19
CA PHE A 79 2.25 -21.37 -17.46
C PHE A 79 3.78 -21.56 -17.43
N GLN A 80 4.54 -20.62 -17.98
CA GLN A 80 6.00 -20.63 -18.01
C GLN A 80 6.55 -19.36 -17.36
N ASN A 81 6.01 -19.04 -16.19
CA ASN A 81 6.37 -17.85 -15.43
C ASN A 81 6.42 -18.16 -13.93
N ALA A 82 6.94 -17.22 -13.15
CA ALA A 82 7.33 -17.50 -11.77
C ALA A 82 6.16 -17.62 -10.79
N TYR A 83 5.00 -17.01 -11.09
CA TYR A 83 3.98 -16.78 -10.06
C TYR A 83 2.57 -17.25 -10.42
N TRP A 84 2.34 -17.85 -11.60
CA TRP A 84 1.00 -18.37 -11.94
C TRP A 84 0.51 -19.38 -10.90
N ASP A 85 1.36 -20.31 -10.44
CA ASP A 85 1.07 -21.35 -9.44
C ASP A 85 1.57 -21.02 -8.02
N ASN A 86 1.94 -19.77 -7.75
CA ASN A 86 2.35 -19.39 -6.40
C ASN A 86 1.11 -19.22 -5.49
N HIS A 87 1.06 -19.98 -4.39
CA HIS A 87 0.01 -19.94 -3.37
C HIS A 87 0.52 -19.52 -1.98
N LYS A 88 1.76 -19.06 -1.87
CA LYS A 88 2.33 -18.62 -0.59
C LYS A 88 1.70 -17.31 -0.15
N ASP A 89 1.48 -17.17 1.17
CA ASP A 89 1.08 -15.91 1.77
C ASP A 89 2.21 -14.87 1.64
N GLY A 90 1.85 -13.68 1.19
CA GLY A 90 2.77 -12.57 0.93
C GLY A 90 2.19 -11.48 0.02
N ILE A 91 3.03 -10.52 -0.35
CA ILE A 91 2.67 -9.43 -1.27
C ILE A 91 3.48 -9.52 -2.56
N TYR A 92 2.94 -8.92 -3.61
CA TYR A 92 3.58 -8.74 -4.90
C TYR A 92 3.87 -7.25 -5.09
N VAL A 93 5.15 -6.94 -5.20
CA VAL A 93 5.62 -5.57 -5.39
C VAL A 93 6.05 -5.34 -6.83
N ASN A 94 6.00 -4.10 -7.29
CA ASN A 94 6.58 -3.68 -8.55
C ASN A 94 8.07 -4.04 -8.57
N ILE A 95 8.52 -4.72 -9.63
CA ILE A 95 9.90 -5.18 -9.71
C ILE A 95 10.93 -4.03 -9.81
N ILE A 96 10.53 -2.88 -10.35
CA ILE A 96 11.38 -1.69 -10.52
C ILE A 96 11.45 -0.88 -9.23
N THR A 97 10.28 -0.50 -8.69
CA THR A 97 10.24 0.44 -7.56
C THR A 97 10.15 -0.25 -6.21
N GLY A 98 9.68 -1.50 -6.12
CA GLY A 98 9.31 -2.12 -4.86
C GLY A 98 7.97 -1.62 -4.29
N GLU A 99 7.21 -0.79 -5.02
CA GLU A 99 5.87 -0.38 -4.57
C GLU A 99 4.94 -1.61 -4.48
N PRO A 100 4.25 -1.84 -3.34
CA PRO A 100 3.27 -2.92 -3.22
C PRO A 100 2.07 -2.71 -4.15
N LEU A 101 1.76 -3.74 -4.95
CA LEU A 101 0.71 -3.69 -5.96
C LEU A 101 -0.44 -4.65 -5.67
N PHE A 102 -0.12 -5.89 -5.31
CA PHE A 102 -1.11 -6.95 -5.08
C PHE A 102 -0.79 -7.75 -3.82
N THR A 103 -1.80 -8.38 -3.23
CA THR A 103 -1.65 -9.33 -2.12
C THR A 103 -2.05 -10.72 -2.58
N SER A 104 -1.41 -11.75 -2.02
CA SER A 104 -1.81 -13.15 -2.20
C SER A 104 -3.24 -13.44 -1.72
N LYS A 105 -3.82 -12.62 -0.82
CA LYS A 105 -5.21 -12.77 -0.38
C LYS A 105 -6.24 -12.54 -1.50
N ASP A 106 -5.88 -11.70 -2.46
CA ASP A 106 -6.70 -11.38 -3.63
C ASP A 106 -6.29 -12.22 -4.85
N LYS A 107 -5.25 -13.05 -4.73
CA LYS A 107 -4.81 -13.94 -5.81
C LYS A 107 -5.75 -15.15 -5.90
N PHE A 108 -6.10 -15.54 -7.12
CA PHE A 108 -6.90 -16.74 -7.37
C PHE A 108 -6.44 -17.47 -8.64
N ASP A 109 -6.84 -18.74 -8.76
CA ASP A 109 -6.53 -19.59 -9.90
C ASP A 109 -7.55 -19.39 -11.01
N SER A 110 -7.19 -18.60 -12.01
CA SER A 110 -8.04 -18.30 -13.17
C SER A 110 -7.96 -19.37 -14.27
N GLY A 111 -6.94 -20.23 -14.24
CA GLY A 111 -6.62 -21.15 -15.34
C GLY A 111 -6.05 -20.48 -16.59
N THR A 112 -5.70 -19.18 -16.55
CA THR A 112 -5.16 -18.47 -17.73
C THR A 112 -3.67 -18.68 -17.94
N GLY A 113 -2.95 -19.11 -16.91
CA GLY A 113 -1.50 -19.31 -16.94
C GLY A 113 -0.68 -18.08 -16.51
N TRP A 114 -1.31 -17.04 -15.99
CA TRP A 114 -0.66 -15.89 -15.35
C TRP A 114 -1.23 -15.67 -13.94
N PRO A 115 -0.48 -15.06 -13.00
CA PRO A 115 -1.04 -14.69 -11.72
C PRO A 115 -2.22 -13.71 -11.91
N CYS A 116 -3.38 -14.10 -11.35
CA CYS A 116 -4.60 -13.33 -11.44
C CYS A 116 -5.05 -12.86 -10.05
N PHE A 117 -5.49 -11.61 -9.97
CA PHE A 117 -5.95 -10.99 -8.73
C PHE A 117 -7.35 -10.39 -8.90
N THR A 118 -8.15 -10.37 -7.83
CA THR A 118 -9.48 -9.75 -7.83
C THR A 118 -9.43 -8.23 -7.73
N GLU A 119 -8.39 -7.69 -7.11
CA GLU A 119 -8.14 -6.25 -6.98
C GLU A 119 -6.67 -5.93 -6.67
N PRO A 120 -6.19 -4.70 -6.97
CA PRO A 120 -4.94 -4.20 -6.44
C PRO A 120 -5.07 -3.87 -4.94
N MET A 121 -3.95 -3.88 -4.21
CA MET A 121 -3.92 -3.47 -2.79
C MET A 121 -4.43 -2.04 -2.57
N SER A 122 -4.27 -1.18 -3.57
CA SER A 122 -4.93 0.12 -3.59
C SER A 122 -5.08 0.64 -5.02
N LYS A 123 -6.27 1.15 -5.34
CA LYS A 123 -6.60 1.68 -6.67
C LYS A 123 -5.77 2.90 -7.06
N ASP A 124 -5.18 3.59 -6.09
CA ASP A 124 -4.30 4.73 -6.36
C ASP A 124 -2.89 4.33 -6.81
N LYS A 125 -2.54 3.03 -6.81
CA LYS A 125 -1.21 2.51 -7.19
C LYS A 125 -1.14 1.97 -8.60
N VAL A 126 -2.28 1.74 -9.23
CA VAL A 126 -2.38 1.29 -10.61
C VAL A 126 -3.12 2.31 -11.47
N VAL A 127 -2.85 2.30 -12.76
CA VAL A 127 -3.57 3.07 -13.77
C VAL A 127 -4.13 2.10 -14.78
N GLU A 128 -5.43 2.22 -15.02
CA GLU A 128 -6.15 1.48 -16.05
C GLU A 128 -6.23 2.35 -17.31
N LYS A 129 -5.71 1.85 -18.43
CA LYS A 129 -5.67 2.54 -19.72
C LYS A 129 -6.36 1.69 -20.77
N ARG A 130 -7.11 2.32 -21.67
CA ARG A 130 -7.67 1.61 -22.83
C ARG A 130 -6.54 1.13 -23.75
N ASP A 131 -6.59 -0.14 -24.13
CA ASP A 131 -5.65 -0.79 -25.04
C ASP A 131 -6.44 -1.37 -26.23
N SER A 132 -6.25 -0.77 -27.40
CA SER A 132 -6.84 -1.20 -28.68
C SER A 132 -5.83 -1.94 -29.58
N SER A 133 -4.70 -2.39 -29.03
CA SER A 133 -3.65 -3.06 -29.79
C SER A 133 -4.09 -4.45 -30.27
N TYR A 134 -3.45 -4.93 -31.35
CA TYR A 134 -3.71 -6.24 -31.95
C TYR A 134 -5.18 -6.50 -32.33
N GLY A 135 -5.98 -5.45 -32.54
CA GLY A 135 -7.40 -5.56 -32.90
C GLY A 135 -8.31 -6.01 -31.75
N MET A 136 -7.82 -5.98 -30.51
CA MET A 136 -8.61 -6.28 -29.31
C MET A 136 -8.90 -5.00 -28.54
N GLU A 137 -10.04 -4.93 -27.87
CA GLU A 137 -10.35 -3.86 -26.91
C GLU A 137 -10.19 -4.42 -25.49
N ARG A 138 -9.15 -3.97 -24.79
CA ARG A 138 -8.82 -4.39 -23.42
C ARG A 138 -8.52 -3.17 -22.55
N THR A 139 -8.43 -3.40 -21.25
CA THR A 139 -7.96 -2.40 -20.30
C THR A 139 -6.58 -2.82 -19.78
N GLU A 140 -5.54 -2.12 -20.25
CA GLU A 140 -4.18 -2.26 -19.75
C GLU A 140 -4.07 -1.78 -18.31
N VAL A 141 -3.32 -2.51 -17.50
CA VAL A 141 -2.97 -2.14 -16.13
C VAL A 141 -1.49 -1.76 -16.08
N ARG A 142 -1.19 -0.57 -15.59
CA ARG A 142 0.19 -0.08 -15.38
C ARG A 142 0.40 0.34 -13.93
N ALA A 143 1.62 0.17 -13.42
CA ALA A 143 1.97 0.73 -12.11
C ALA A 143 2.08 2.25 -12.22
N LYS A 144 1.41 2.99 -11.33
CA LYS A 144 1.30 4.44 -11.43
C LYS A 144 2.63 5.17 -11.31
N THR A 145 3.50 4.73 -10.39
CA THR A 145 4.76 5.42 -10.08
C THR A 145 5.81 5.25 -11.19
N SER A 146 5.93 4.06 -11.77
CA SER A 146 6.94 3.75 -12.79
C SER A 146 6.43 3.73 -14.22
N ASP A 147 5.11 3.89 -14.40
CA ASP A 147 4.40 3.62 -15.65
C ASP A 147 4.81 2.26 -16.26
N SER A 148 5.05 1.26 -15.42
CA SER A 148 5.42 -0.08 -15.89
C SER A 148 4.19 -0.83 -16.34
N HIS A 149 4.23 -1.44 -17.53
CA HIS A 149 3.20 -2.37 -17.95
C HIS A 149 3.17 -3.58 -17.01
N LEU A 150 1.99 -3.87 -16.46
CA LEU A 150 1.75 -4.99 -15.56
C LEU A 150 1.00 -6.10 -16.28
N GLY A 151 -0.04 -5.77 -17.04
CA GLY A 151 -0.89 -6.73 -17.73
C GLY A 151 -2.21 -6.08 -18.10
N HIS A 152 -3.32 -6.82 -17.91
CA HIS A 152 -4.66 -6.37 -18.28
C HIS A 152 -5.69 -6.74 -17.22
N VAL A 153 -6.78 -5.98 -17.16
CA VAL A 153 -7.95 -6.27 -16.32
C VAL A 153 -9.15 -6.63 -17.20
N PHE A 154 -9.95 -7.57 -16.73
CA PHE A 154 -11.13 -8.12 -17.41
C PHE A 154 -12.31 -8.24 -16.43
N ASP A 155 -13.54 -8.15 -16.94
CA ASP A 155 -14.80 -8.23 -16.16
C ASP A 155 -15.31 -9.68 -15.97
N ASP A 156 -14.43 -10.67 -16.01
CA ASP A 156 -14.74 -12.11 -15.91
C ASP A 156 -14.13 -12.76 -14.65
N GLY A 157 -13.85 -11.96 -13.62
CA GLY A 157 -13.33 -12.43 -12.34
C GLY A 157 -14.42 -12.99 -11.41
N PRO A 158 -14.02 -13.58 -10.27
CA PRO A 158 -14.95 -14.06 -9.26
C PRO A 158 -15.61 -12.88 -8.52
N ALA A 159 -16.75 -13.16 -7.87
CA ALA A 159 -17.34 -12.23 -6.91
C ALA A 159 -16.36 -11.95 -5.74
N PRO A 160 -16.43 -10.77 -5.08
CA PRO A 160 -17.42 -9.71 -5.29
C PRO A 160 -17.04 -8.66 -6.34
N SER A 161 -15.76 -8.56 -6.71
CA SER A 161 -15.32 -7.50 -7.64
C SER A 161 -15.72 -7.78 -9.08
N HIS A 162 -15.84 -9.05 -9.46
CA HIS A 162 -15.97 -9.51 -10.84
C HIS A 162 -14.80 -9.08 -11.74
N GLN A 163 -13.72 -8.59 -11.15
CA GLN A 163 -12.53 -8.15 -11.86
C GLN A 163 -11.47 -9.26 -11.84
N ARG A 164 -10.78 -9.43 -12.95
CA ARG A 164 -9.60 -10.30 -13.07
C ARG A 164 -8.42 -9.48 -13.57
N TYR A 165 -7.60 -9.03 -12.64
CA TYR A 165 -6.29 -8.43 -12.92
C TYR A 165 -5.32 -9.54 -13.30
N CYS A 166 -5.12 -9.75 -14.60
CA CYS A 166 -4.23 -10.77 -15.17
C CYS A 166 -2.85 -10.14 -15.42
N ILE A 167 -1.89 -10.43 -14.55
CA ILE A 167 -0.63 -9.70 -14.44
C ILE A 167 0.55 -10.58 -14.84
N ASN A 168 1.58 -9.99 -15.47
CA ASN A 168 2.82 -10.68 -15.77
C ASN A 168 3.67 -10.83 -14.50
N SER A 169 4.13 -12.04 -14.20
CA SER A 169 5.10 -12.32 -13.14
C SER A 169 6.39 -11.53 -13.32
N ALA A 170 6.84 -11.35 -14.57
CA ALA A 170 8.03 -10.56 -14.89
C ALA A 170 7.91 -9.07 -14.51
N ALA A 171 6.71 -8.55 -14.24
CA ALA A 171 6.51 -7.20 -13.72
C ALA A 171 6.53 -7.13 -12.18
N LEU A 172 6.55 -8.29 -11.52
CA LEU A 172 6.36 -8.43 -10.09
C LEU A 172 7.59 -9.04 -9.40
N ARG A 173 7.71 -8.76 -8.12
CA ARG A 173 8.56 -9.52 -7.19
C ARG A 173 7.72 -9.93 -6.00
N PHE A 174 7.70 -11.21 -5.69
CA PHE A 174 6.99 -11.74 -4.54
C PHE A 174 7.81 -11.61 -3.25
N ILE A 175 7.17 -11.17 -2.17
CA ILE A 175 7.74 -11.09 -0.83
C ILE A 175 6.86 -11.91 0.12
N PRO A 176 7.33 -13.06 0.63
CA PRO A 176 6.55 -13.89 1.52
C PRO A 176 6.37 -13.21 2.89
N VAL A 177 5.30 -13.57 3.62
CA VAL A 177 4.95 -12.96 4.91
C VAL A 177 6.12 -12.92 5.89
N GLU A 178 6.87 -14.02 6.00
CA GLU A 178 8.01 -14.14 6.91
C GLU A 178 9.14 -13.14 6.63
N LYS A 179 9.21 -12.58 5.41
CA LYS A 179 10.21 -11.59 5.00
C LYS A 179 9.69 -10.15 4.97
N LEU A 180 8.39 -9.92 5.17
CA LEU A 180 7.82 -8.57 5.09
C LEU A 180 8.53 -7.60 6.02
N LYS A 181 8.71 -7.95 7.29
CA LYS A 181 9.37 -7.04 8.26
C LYS A 181 10.83 -6.77 7.91
N GLU A 182 11.57 -7.82 7.54
CA GLU A 182 13.00 -7.74 7.20
C GLU A 182 13.23 -6.87 5.96
N GLU A 183 12.40 -7.04 4.94
CA GLU A 183 12.50 -6.28 3.70
C GLU A 183 11.86 -4.89 3.78
N GLY A 184 11.40 -4.49 4.96
CA GLY A 184 10.87 -3.16 5.23
C GLY A 184 9.43 -2.96 4.74
N TYR A 185 8.60 -4.00 4.72
CA TYR A 185 7.16 -4.00 4.40
C TYR A 185 6.30 -4.41 5.61
N GLY A 186 6.81 -4.18 6.83
CA GLY A 186 6.22 -4.69 8.08
C GLY A 186 4.78 -4.22 8.36
N GLN A 187 4.38 -3.06 7.84
CA GLN A 187 3.01 -2.55 7.98
C GLN A 187 1.96 -3.41 7.28
N TYR A 188 2.36 -4.26 6.32
CA TYR A 188 1.45 -5.17 5.62
C TYR A 188 1.25 -6.51 6.32
N LEU A 189 1.96 -6.76 7.44
CA LEU A 189 1.78 -7.98 8.22
C LEU A 189 0.34 -8.16 8.73
N SER A 190 -0.35 -7.06 9.04
CA SER A 190 -1.73 -7.08 9.52
C SER A 190 -2.72 -7.68 8.51
N LEU A 191 -2.41 -7.67 7.21
CA LEU A 191 -3.24 -8.30 6.17
C LEU A 191 -3.28 -9.82 6.29
N PHE A 192 -2.28 -10.41 6.96
CA PHE A 192 -2.09 -11.86 7.07
C PHE A 192 -2.33 -12.38 8.49
N GLN A 193 -2.46 -11.48 9.46
CA GLN A 193 -2.80 -11.81 10.84
C GLN A 193 -4.33 -11.87 10.96
N SER A 194 -4.91 -13.06 10.81
CA SER A 194 -6.31 -13.25 11.20
C SER A 194 -6.46 -13.03 12.72
N ALA A 195 -7.61 -12.52 13.15
CA ALA A 195 -7.96 -12.23 14.54
C ALA A 195 -7.86 -13.46 15.47
N GLN A 196 -6.65 -13.83 15.88
CA GLN A 196 -6.44 -14.77 16.97
C GLN A 196 -6.65 -14.03 18.30
N GLY A 197 -7.91 -13.90 18.72
CA GLY A 197 -8.27 -13.23 19.97
C GLY A 197 -9.74 -13.38 20.37
N GLY A 198 -10.41 -14.46 19.96
CA GLY A 198 -11.86 -14.62 20.14
C GLY A 198 -12.34 -16.02 20.43
N GLU A 199 -11.55 -16.87 21.09
CA GLU A 199 -12.06 -18.11 21.71
C GLU A 199 -11.35 -18.32 23.05
N GLN A 200 -11.79 -17.56 24.06
CA GLN A 200 -11.65 -17.95 25.45
C GLN A 200 -12.97 -18.58 25.91
N GLN A 201 -12.86 -19.82 26.34
CA GLN A 201 -13.65 -20.50 27.37
C GLN A 201 -15.19 -20.46 27.22
N THR A 202 -15.75 -21.63 26.92
CA THR A 202 -16.99 -22.04 27.60
C THR A 202 -16.75 -23.39 28.24
N GLN A 203 -16.55 -23.33 29.56
CA GLN A 203 -16.57 -24.45 30.49
C GLN A 203 -18.01 -24.59 31.02
N SER A 204 -18.42 -25.82 31.36
CA SER A 204 -19.70 -26.21 32.01
C SER A 204 -20.90 -26.26 31.05
N LYS A 205 -21.60 -27.39 30.92
CA LYS A 205 -22.17 -28.21 31.99
C LYS A 205 -22.42 -29.65 31.54
#